data_AF-A0A257IRU0-F1
#
_entry.id   AF-A0A257IRU0-F1
#
_cell.length_a   1.000
_cell.length_b   1.000
_cell.length_c   1.000
_cell.angle_alpha   90.00
_cell.angle_beta   90.00
_cell.angle_gamma   90.00
#
_symmetry.space_group_name_H-M   'P 1'
#
loop_
_entity.id
_entity.type
_entity.pdbx_description
1 polymer ?
#
loop_
_entity_poly.entity_id
_entity_poly.type
_entity_poly.pdbx_seq_one_letter_code
_entity_poly.pdbx_strand_id
1 'polypeptide(L)'
;MLPELGHFALIVALFIGSALATLPILGAARGHNAWMALARPAAQAQFVFVAIGFFSLMASFARDDFSLVNVASNANSDLPMAYKIAATWGSHEGSMLLWVFMLSGWTLAVSLLSRRLPLPMVARVLGVMGFVSVGFLLFILLTSN
;
A
#
# COMPACT_ATOMS: atom_id res chain seq x y z
N MET A 1 9.50 14.70 9.96
CA MET A 1 10.39 13.83 9.14
C MET A 1 9.80 12.44 8.87
N LEU A 2 9.29 11.71 9.88
CA LEU A 2 8.66 10.39 9.67
C LEU A 2 7.39 10.45 8.80
N PRO A 3 6.48 11.41 9.00
CA PRO A 3 5.29 11.53 8.16
C PRO A 3 5.60 11.79 6.68
N GLU A 4 6.59 12.64 6.41
CA GLU A 4 7.05 13.02 5.07
C GLU A 4 7.70 11.84 4.36
N LEU A 5 8.47 11.01 5.10
CA LEU A 5 8.98 9.74 4.59
C LEU A 5 7.82 8.79 4.22
N GLY A 6 6.81 8.69 5.09
CA GLY A 6 5.63 7.87 4.84
C GLY A 6 4.87 8.31 3.59
N HIS A 7 4.62 9.62 3.46
CA HIS A 7 3.96 10.21 2.30
C HIS A 7 4.76 9.98 1.00
N PHE A 8 6.08 10.23 1.02
CA PHE A 8 6.95 9.94 -0.11
C PHE A 8 6.94 8.45 -0.49
N ALA A 9 6.95 7.55 0.50
CA ALA A 9 6.86 6.11 0.25
C ALA A 9 5.54 5.75 -0.44
N LEU A 10 4.41 6.36 -0.07
CA LEU A 10 3.13 6.13 -0.74
C LEU A 10 3.11 6.63 -2.18
N ILE A 11 3.78 7.74 -2.48
CA ILE A 11 3.96 8.21 -3.87
C ILE A 11 4.76 7.20 -4.68
N VAL A 12 5.86 6.66 -4.14
CA VAL A 12 6.63 5.61 -4.81
C VAL A 12 5.79 4.33 -5.00
N ALA A 13 5.01 3.95 -3.98
CA ALA A 13 4.08 2.82 -4.06
C ALA A 13 3.03 3.02 -5.16
N LEU A 14 2.55 4.24 -5.39
CA LEU A 14 1.61 4.56 -6.47
C LEU A 14 2.22 4.30 -7.85
N PHE A 15 3.45 4.74 -8.10
CA PHE A 15 4.13 4.50 -9.37
C PHE A 15 4.39 3.01 -9.61
N ILE A 16 4.86 2.29 -8.58
CA ILE A 16 5.06 0.85 -8.65
C ILE A 16 3.73 0.13 -8.88
N GLY A 17 2.67 0.51 -8.16
CA GLY A 17 1.32 -0.01 -8.33
C GLY A 17 0.76 0.23 -9.73
N SER A 18 1.08 1.37 -10.34
CA SER A 18 0.65 1.70 -11.71
C SER A 18 1.37 0.83 -12.75
N ALA A 19 2.67 0.59 -12.55
CA ALA A 19 3.43 -0.37 -13.36
C ALA A 19 2.91 -1.80 -13.18
N LEU A 20 2.61 -2.20 -11.94
CA LEU A 20 2.01 -3.51 -11.60
C LEU A 20 0.62 -3.68 -12.22
N ALA A 21 -0.20 -2.64 -12.22
CA ALA A 21 -1.54 -2.67 -12.77
C ALA A 21 -1.56 -2.88 -14.29
N THR A 22 -0.60 -2.28 -15.00
CA THR A 22 -0.63 -2.17 -16.46
C THR A 22 0.27 -3.19 -17.16
N LEU A 23 1.56 -3.24 -16.82
CA LEU A 23 2.56 -4.00 -17.58
C LEU A 23 2.30 -5.53 -17.59
N PRO A 24 1.95 -6.17 -16.46
CA PRO A 24 1.62 -7.59 -16.44
C PRO A 24 0.39 -7.96 -17.28
N ILE A 25 -0.66 -7.13 -17.24
CA ILE A 25 -1.89 -7.36 -18.00
C ILE A 25 -1.62 -7.23 -19.50
N LEU A 26 -0.92 -6.16 -19.91
CA LEU A 26 -0.52 -5.96 -21.30
C LEU A 26 0.44 -7.05 -21.76
N GLY A 27 1.37 -7.49 -20.90
CA GLY A 27 2.26 -8.62 -21.15
C GLY A 27 1.49 -9.91 -21.40
N ALA A 28 0.46 -10.19 -20.59
CA ALA A 28 -0.39 -11.37 -20.73
C ALA A 28 -1.33 -11.31 -21.95
N ALA A 29 -1.65 -10.11 -22.45
CA ALA A 29 -2.42 -9.93 -23.68
C ALA A 29 -1.54 -10.10 -24.94
N ARG A 30 -0.27 -9.69 -24.87
CA ARG A 30 0.67 -9.71 -26.00
C ARG A 30 1.61 -10.93 -26.02
N GLY A 31 1.52 -11.82 -25.03
CA GLY A 31 2.45 -12.96 -24.88
C GLY A 31 3.88 -12.55 -24.51
N HIS A 32 4.08 -11.36 -23.94
CA HIS A 32 5.41 -10.83 -23.62
C HIS A 32 5.87 -11.25 -22.22
N ASN A 33 6.71 -12.28 -22.14
CA ASN A 33 7.13 -12.92 -20.88
C ASN A 33 7.81 -11.96 -19.90
N ALA A 34 8.66 -11.05 -20.37
CA ALA A 34 9.38 -10.13 -19.47
C ALA A 34 8.43 -9.16 -18.76
N TRP A 35 7.36 -8.71 -19.43
CA TRP A 35 6.38 -7.81 -18.82
C TRP A 35 5.50 -8.52 -17.79
N MET A 36 5.17 -9.80 -18.05
CA MET A 36 4.48 -10.64 -17.07
C MET A 36 5.37 -10.96 -15.85
N ALA A 37 6.66 -11.19 -16.08
CA ALA A 37 7.61 -11.50 -15.02
C ALA A 37 7.80 -10.35 -14.02
N LEU A 38 7.58 -9.10 -14.45
CA LEU A 38 7.62 -7.91 -13.59
C LEU A 38 6.55 -7.91 -12.49
N ALA A 39 5.46 -8.66 -12.66
CA ALA A 39 4.34 -8.65 -11.72
C ALA A 39 4.75 -8.99 -10.27
N ARG A 40 5.62 -9.99 -10.10
CA ARG A 40 6.06 -10.43 -8.78
C ARG A 40 6.97 -9.41 -8.05
N PRO A 41 8.08 -8.94 -8.65
CA PRO A 41 8.92 -7.95 -7.99
C PRO A 41 8.19 -6.62 -7.77
N ALA A 42 7.31 -6.20 -8.69
CA ALA A 42 6.52 -4.98 -8.49
C ALA A 42 5.52 -5.12 -7.33
N ALA A 43 4.83 -6.25 -7.21
CA ALA A 43 3.97 -6.55 -6.04
C ALA A 43 4.74 -6.50 -4.71
N GLN A 44 5.94 -7.09 -4.68
CA GLN A 44 6.80 -7.11 -3.49
C GLN A 44 7.27 -5.71 -3.12
N ALA A 45 7.77 -4.95 -4.10
CA ALA A 45 8.23 -3.59 -3.89
C ALA A 45 7.07 -2.70 -3.42
N GLN A 46 5.89 -2.80 -4.03
CA GLN A 46 4.72 -2.02 -3.63
C GLN A 46 4.33 -2.28 -2.17
N PHE A 47 4.33 -3.54 -1.72
CA PHE A 47 4.06 -3.88 -0.33
C PHE A 47 5.06 -3.21 0.63
N VAL A 48 6.35 -3.24 0.31
CA VAL A 48 7.39 -2.62 1.17
C VAL A 48 7.13 -1.12 1.33
N PHE A 49 6.84 -0.40 0.25
CA PHE A 49 6.59 1.04 0.32
C PHE A 49 5.26 1.38 1.02
N VAL A 50 4.20 0.59 0.81
CA VAL A 50 2.94 0.72 1.56
C VAL A 50 3.16 0.47 3.05
N ALA A 51 3.93 -0.56 3.40
CA ALA A 51 4.26 -0.88 4.79
C ALA A 51 5.03 0.28 5.46
N ILE A 52 6.00 0.88 4.76
CA ILE A 52 6.71 2.07 5.25
C ILE A 52 5.72 3.20 5.55
N GLY A 53 4.78 3.48 4.64
CA GLY A 53 3.73 4.49 4.85
C GLY A 53 2.87 4.18 6.08
N PHE A 54 2.35 2.96 6.18
CA PHE A 54 1.51 2.53 7.29
C PHE A 54 2.22 2.59 8.66
N PHE A 55 3.45 2.06 8.75
CA PHE A 55 4.21 2.10 9.99
C PHE A 55 4.70 3.52 10.35
N SER A 56 4.93 4.39 9.35
CA SER A 56 5.23 5.80 9.61
C SER A 56 4.04 6.53 10.24
N LEU A 57 2.82 6.27 9.75
CA LEU A 57 1.59 6.81 10.37
C LEU A 57 1.39 6.25 11.78
N MET A 58 1.54 4.93 11.95
CA MET A 58 1.43 4.26 13.25
C MET A 58 2.43 4.83 14.28
N ALA A 59 3.68 5.06 13.87
CA ALA A 59 4.69 5.65 14.72
C ALA A 59 4.35 7.10 15.11
N SER A 60 3.66 7.83 14.24
CA SER A 60 3.20 9.20 14.51
C SER A 60 2.08 9.21 15.56
N PHE A 61 1.12 8.29 15.48
CA PHE A 61 0.11 8.08 16.53
C PHE A 61 0.73 7.60 17.86
N ALA A 62 1.70 6.70 17.81
CA ALA A 62 2.37 6.18 19.01
C ALA A 62 3.22 7.23 19.74
N ARG A 63 3.67 8.28 19.03
CA ARG A 63 4.49 9.37 19.56
C ARG A 63 3.71 10.67 19.81
N ASP A 64 2.39 10.65 19.61
CA ASP A 64 1.52 11.82 19.70
C ASP A 64 2.02 13.00 18.85
N ASP A 65 2.44 12.73 17.61
CA ASP A 65 2.93 13.78 16.71
C ASP A 65 1.77 14.67 16.21
N PHE A 66 1.40 15.65 17.02
CA PHE A 66 0.30 16.59 16.76
C PHE A 66 0.58 17.58 15.61
N SER A 67 1.76 17.53 14.98
CA SER A 67 1.99 18.28 13.74
C SER A 67 1.11 17.77 12.59
N LEU A 68 0.66 16.52 12.67
CA LEU A 68 -0.30 15.94 11.74
C LEU A 68 -1.73 16.20 12.21
N VAL A 69 -2.53 16.82 11.35
CA VAL A 69 -3.97 17.09 11.59
C VAL A 69 -4.72 15.80 11.96
N ASN A 70 -4.42 14.70 11.28
CA ASN A 70 -5.03 13.40 11.54
C ASN A 70 -4.73 12.88 12.97
N VAL A 71 -3.49 13.03 13.44
CA VAL A 71 -3.10 12.66 14.82
C VAL A 71 -3.73 13.63 15.81
N ALA A 72 -3.66 14.94 15.56
CA ALA A 72 -4.25 15.96 16.44
C ALA A 72 -5.77 15.83 16.61
N SER A 73 -6.47 15.32 15.59
CA SER A 73 -7.92 15.14 15.63
C SER A 73 -8.39 13.78 16.16
N ASN A 74 -7.54 12.75 16.14
CA ASN A 74 -7.92 11.37 16.48
C ASN A 74 -7.08 10.70 17.58
N ALA A 75 -6.01 11.33 18.05
CA ALA A 75 -5.20 10.84 19.16
C ALA A 75 -5.51 11.58 20.48
N ASN A 76 -5.28 10.90 21.61
CA ASN A 76 -5.32 11.50 22.93
C ASN A 76 -4.09 11.02 23.72
N SER A 77 -3.32 11.96 24.26
CA SER A 77 -2.06 11.67 24.96
C SER A 77 -2.23 10.80 26.20
N ASP A 78 -3.41 10.84 26.84
CA ASP A 78 -3.71 10.10 28.07
C ASP A 78 -4.10 8.63 27.81
N LEU A 79 -4.24 8.23 26.54
CA LEU A 79 -4.58 6.86 26.18
C LEU A 79 -3.40 5.89 26.38
N PRO A 80 -3.64 4.66 26.88
CA PRO A 80 -2.64 3.60 26.85
C PRO A 80 -2.14 3.31 25.42
N MET A 81 -0.88 2.89 25.28
CA MET A 81 -0.22 2.70 23.97
C MET A 81 -1.01 1.82 22.99
N ALA A 82 -1.67 0.77 23.46
CA ALA A 82 -2.50 -0.10 22.63
C ALA A 82 -3.65 0.66 21.93
N TYR A 83 -4.26 1.61 22.63
CA TYR A 83 -5.34 2.44 22.07
C TYR A 83 -4.81 3.52 21.12
N LYS A 84 -3.60 4.05 21.36
CA LYS A 84 -2.93 4.95 20.41
C LYS A 84 -2.62 4.25 19.10
N ILE A 85 -2.13 3.01 19.16
CA ILE A 85 -1.93 2.19 17.96
C ILE A 85 -3.27 1.94 17.26
N ALA A 86 -4.33 1.60 18.00
CA ALA A 86 -5.65 1.38 17.43
C ALA A 86 -6.23 2.64 16.75
N ALA A 87 -5.90 3.83 17.24
CA ALA A 87 -6.30 5.09 16.62
C ALA A 87 -5.72 5.28 15.20
N THR A 88 -4.59 4.63 14.88
CA THR A 88 -3.95 4.67 13.56
C THR A 88 -4.91 4.31 12.42
N TRP A 89 -5.85 3.39 12.66
CA TRP A 89 -6.86 2.98 11.67
C TRP A 89 -8.28 3.35 12.08
N GLY A 90 -8.43 4.17 13.12
CA GLY A 90 -9.73 4.69 13.56
C GLY A 90 -10.20 5.88 12.72
N SER A 91 -9.28 6.63 12.11
CA SER A 91 -9.61 7.76 11.25
C SER A 91 -9.96 7.32 9.82
N HIS A 92 -10.64 8.20 9.09
CA HIS A 92 -11.00 7.96 7.69
C HIS A 92 -9.76 7.63 6.84
N GLU A 93 -8.70 8.42 6.97
CA GLU A 93 -7.45 8.23 6.22
C GLU A 93 -6.70 6.98 6.68
N GLY A 94 -6.66 6.77 7.99
CA GLY A 94 -6.00 5.63 8.62
C GLY A 94 -6.62 4.30 8.20
N SER A 95 -7.95 4.25 8.15
CA SER A 95 -8.70 3.07 7.72
C SER A 95 -8.45 2.74 6.24
N MET A 96 -8.37 3.75 5.37
CA MET A 96 -8.03 3.57 3.95
C MET A 96 -6.61 3.05 3.78
N LEU A 97 -5.64 3.57 4.55
CA LEU A 97 -4.27 3.09 4.52
C LEU A 97 -4.15 1.65 5.03
N LEU A 98 -4.91 1.28 6.06
CA LEU A 98 -5.01 -0.11 6.54
C LEU A 98 -5.53 -1.04 5.43
N TRP A 99 -6.57 -0.62 4.70
CA TRP A 99 -7.11 -1.39 3.57
C TRP A 99 -6.07 -1.64 2.48
N VAL A 100 -5.30 -0.61 2.11
CA VAL A 100 -4.20 -0.77 1.14
C VAL A 100 -3.10 -1.67 1.68
N PHE A 101 -2.77 -1.55 2.97
CA PHE A 101 -1.78 -2.41 3.62
C PHE A 101 -2.22 -3.89 3.58
N MET A 102 -3.48 -4.19 3.93
CA MET A 102 -4.03 -5.54 3.83
C MET A 102 -4.06 -6.05 2.39
N LEU A 103 -4.54 -5.24 1.45
CA LEU A 103 -4.58 -5.61 0.02
C LEU A 103 -3.18 -5.92 -0.50
N SER A 104 -2.19 -5.06 -0.23
CA SER A 104 -0.80 -5.28 -0.64
C SER A 104 -0.18 -6.51 0.04
N GLY A 105 -0.56 -6.82 1.28
CA GLY A 105 -0.19 -8.07 1.95
C GLY A 105 -0.72 -9.31 1.23
N TRP A 106 -1.97 -9.28 0.76
CA TRP A 106 -2.50 -10.34 -0.09
C TRP A 106 -1.81 -10.40 -1.45
N THR A 107 -1.52 -9.25 -2.08
CA THR A 107 -0.78 -9.18 -3.34
C THR A 107 0.63 -9.80 -3.19
N LEU A 108 1.30 -9.52 -2.07
CA LEU A 108 2.58 -10.13 -1.71
C LEU A 108 2.44 -11.64 -1.57
N ALA A 109 1.43 -12.12 -0.82
CA ALA A 109 1.19 -13.55 -0.64
C ALA A 109 0.97 -14.27 -1.97
N VAL A 110 0.16 -13.69 -2.87
CA VAL A 110 -0.03 -14.22 -4.23
C VAL A 110 1.30 -14.24 -4.99
N SER A 111 2.12 -13.18 -4.90
CA SER A 111 3.42 -13.13 -5.59
C SER A 111 4.38 -14.26 -5.16
N LEU A 112 4.32 -14.66 -3.88
CA LEU A 112 5.23 -15.64 -3.28
C LEU A 112 4.72 -17.08 -3.42
N LEU A 113 3.42 -17.30 -3.23
CA LEU A 113 2.81 -18.63 -3.10
C LEU A 113 2.27 -19.19 -4.42
N SER A 114 2.11 -18.37 -5.47
CA SER A 114 1.56 -18.79 -6.78
C SER A 114 2.57 -19.42 -7.74
N ARG A 115 3.70 -19.96 -7.26
CA ARG A 115 4.81 -20.44 -8.13
C ARG A 115 4.42 -21.54 -9.12
N ARG A 116 3.40 -22.34 -8.79
CA ARG A 116 2.91 -23.46 -9.61
C ARG A 116 1.89 -23.06 -10.68
N LEU A 117 1.40 -21.82 -10.66
CA LEU A 117 0.39 -21.35 -11.59
C LEU A 117 1.02 -20.83 -12.90
N PRO A 118 0.30 -20.93 -14.03
CA PRO A 118 0.75 -20.34 -15.30
C PRO A 118 1.04 -18.84 -15.16
N LEU A 119 2.17 -18.39 -15.73
CA LEU A 119 2.61 -17.00 -15.66
C LEU A 119 1.53 -15.99 -16.14
N PRO A 120 0.76 -16.23 -17.22
CA PRO A 120 -0.29 -15.30 -17.65
C PRO A 120 -1.42 -15.14 -16.62
N MET A 121 -1.74 -16.21 -15.89
CA MET A 121 -2.76 -16.17 -14.82
C MET A 121 -2.28 -15.30 -13.66
N VAL A 122 -1.06 -15.55 -13.18
CA VAL A 122 -0.46 -14.79 -12.08
C VAL A 122 -0.32 -13.31 -12.45
N ALA A 123 0.12 -13.02 -13.67
CA ALA A 123 0.28 -11.66 -14.18
C ALA A 123 -1.05 -10.88 -14.17
N ARG A 124 -2.14 -11.51 -14.60
CA ARG A 124 -3.48 -10.88 -14.59
C ARG A 124 -4.01 -10.67 -13.17
N VAL A 125 -3.89 -11.67 -12.29
CA VAL A 125 -4.34 -11.54 -10.89
C VAL A 125 -3.60 -10.40 -10.19
N LEU A 126 -2.26 -10.41 -10.25
CA LEU A 126 -1.46 -9.36 -9.61
C LEU A 126 -1.71 -7.98 -10.25
N GLY A 127 -1.96 -7.91 -11.56
CA GLY A 127 -2.31 -6.66 -12.23
C GLY A 127 -3.67 -6.10 -11.79
N VAL A 128 -4.69 -6.94 -11.64
CA VAL A 128 -6.00 -6.49 -11.12
C VAL A 128 -5.88 -6.01 -9.68
N MET A 129 -5.14 -6.72 -8.83
CA MET A 129 -4.87 -6.25 -7.46
C MET A 129 -4.10 -4.93 -7.46
N GLY A 130 -3.16 -4.75 -8.38
CA GLY A 130 -2.45 -3.48 -8.60
C GLY A 130 -3.40 -2.34 -8.97
N PHE A 131 -4.36 -2.56 -9.88
CA PHE A 131 -5.37 -1.57 -10.26
C PHE A 131 -6.20 -1.09 -9.07
N VAL A 132 -6.69 -2.03 -8.26
CA VAL A 132 -7.45 -1.70 -7.04
C VAL A 132 -6.57 -0.89 -6.09
N SER A 133 -5.32 -1.31 -5.89
CA SER A 133 -4.38 -0.61 -5.01
C SER A 133 -4.06 0.81 -5.48
N VAL A 134 -3.92 1.03 -6.80
CA VAL A 134 -3.73 2.38 -7.38
C VAL A 134 -4.92 3.28 -7.08
N GLY A 135 -6.15 2.78 -7.20
CA GLY A 135 -7.35 3.55 -6.87
C GLY A 135 -7.36 4.05 -5.42
N PHE A 136 -7.06 3.17 -4.46
CA PHE A 136 -6.94 3.58 -3.06
C PHE A 136 -5.76 4.52 -2.81
N LEU A 137 -4.59 4.28 -3.41
CA LEU A 137 -3.42 5.15 -3.25
C LEU A 137 -3.66 6.56 -3.80
N LEU A 138 -4.34 6.68 -4.96
CA LEU A 138 -4.76 7.98 -5.50
C LEU A 138 -5.75 8.68 -4.56
N PHE A 139 -6.72 7.94 -4.03
CA PHE A 139 -7.67 8.51 -3.07
C PHE A 139 -6.97 9.03 -1.81
N ILE A 140 -6.02 8.27 -1.25
CA ILE A 140 -5.24 8.73 -0.09
C ILE A 140 -4.43 9.98 -0.44
N LEU A 141 -3.68 9.96 -1.54
CA LEU A 141 -2.73 11.03 -1.88
C LEU A 141 -3.40 12.34 -2.36
N LEU A 142 -4.55 12.25 -3.05
CA LEU A 142 -5.21 13.43 -3.63
C LEU A 142 -6.31 14.01 -2.74
N THR A 143 -6.99 13.17 -1.97
CA THR A 143 -8.19 13.56 -1.21
C THR A 143 -8.00 13.52 0.30
N SER A 144 -6.90 12.95 0.80
CA SER A 144 -6.65 12.73 2.23
C SER A 144 -5.36 13.45 2.68
N ASN A 145 -5.39 14.78 2.69
CA ASN A 145 -4.33 15.67 3.21
C ASN A 145 -4.80 16.42 4.45
#